data_AF-A0A920V0R8-F1
#
_entry.id   AF-A0A920V0R8-F1
#
_cell.length_a   1.000
_cell.length_b   1.000
_cell.length_c   1.000
_cell.angle_alpha   90.00
_cell.angle_beta   90.00
_cell.angle_gamma   90.00
#
_symmetry.space_group_name_H-M   'P 1'
#
loop_
_entity.id
_entity.type
_entity.pdbx_description
1 polymer ?
#
loop_
_entity_poly.entity_id
_entity_poly.type
_entity_poly.pdbx_seq_one_letter_code
_entity_poly.pdbx_strand_id
1 'polypeptide(L)'
;MVRWVGPSFRLFRYIDGNVPEYVLLENPGRETWRRAVYMYNIHTFDSPLMRAFDCADATIQVPTRVPSVTALQALSLMNNRFVFEQARLFARRVTISVGHRRKTRWLKRIALPSCESPQCRRVRRLRLRP
;
A
#
# COMPACT_ATOMS: atom_id res chain seq x y z
N MET A 1 -9.12 4.56 -7.65
CA MET A 1 -7.84 5.29 -7.83
C MET A 1 -7.56 6.01 -6.54
N VAL A 2 -6.33 5.90 -6.03
CA VAL A 2 -5.95 6.43 -4.72
C VAL A 2 -5.84 7.96 -4.78
N ARG A 3 -6.50 8.68 -3.87
CA ARG A 3 -6.45 10.15 -3.79
C ARG A 3 -5.22 10.60 -2.99
N TRP A 4 -4.47 11.58 -3.50
CA TRP A 4 -3.19 12.01 -2.90
C TRP A 4 -3.34 12.97 -1.71
N VAL A 5 -4.48 13.66 -1.60
CA VAL A 5 -4.76 14.68 -0.58
C VAL A 5 -6.20 14.51 -0.08
N GLY A 6 -6.44 14.79 1.19
CA GLY A 6 -7.77 14.83 1.80
C GLY A 6 -7.74 14.61 3.31
N PRO A 7 -8.91 14.61 3.99
CA PRO A 7 -8.99 14.30 5.41
C PRO A 7 -8.48 12.90 5.75
N SER A 8 -8.21 12.68 7.04
CA SER A 8 -7.91 11.35 7.56
C SER A 8 -9.05 10.38 7.33
N PHE A 9 -8.75 9.09 7.40
CA PHE A 9 -9.74 8.02 7.29
C PHE A 9 -9.51 6.95 8.36
N ARG A 10 -10.57 6.26 8.75
CA ARG A 10 -10.52 5.14 9.72
C ARG A 10 -10.64 3.82 8.98
N LEU A 11 -9.78 2.86 9.32
CA LEU A 11 -9.87 1.47 8.84
C LEU A 11 -10.55 0.54 9.85
N PHE A 12 -11.12 1.08 10.92
CA PHE A 12 -11.80 0.32 11.96
C PHE A 12 -13.16 0.95 12.25
N ARG A 13 -14.06 0.12 12.78
CA ARG A 13 -15.29 0.55 13.43
C ARG A 13 -15.04 0.66 14.93
N TYR A 14 -15.48 1.77 15.51
CA TYR A 14 -15.56 1.94 16.96
C TYR A 14 -16.91 1.45 17.43
N ILE A 15 -16.92 0.57 18.42
CA ILE A 15 -18.13 0.10 19.09
C ILE A 15 -18.06 0.60 20.52
N ASP A 16 -19.06 1.39 20.90
CA ASP A 16 -19.16 1.96 22.23
C ASP A 16 -19.71 0.92 23.21
N GLY A 17 -19.03 0.73 24.33
CA GLY A 17 -19.36 -0.25 25.35
C GLY A 17 -18.59 0.03 26.64
N ASN A 18 -18.78 -0.79 27.67
CA ASN A 18 -18.03 -0.64 28.94
C ASN A 18 -16.51 -0.72 28.73
N VAL A 19 -16.09 -1.50 27.74
CA VAL A 19 -14.74 -1.50 27.17
C VAL A 19 -14.89 -1.20 25.68
N PRO A 20 -14.23 -0.16 25.13
CA PRO A 20 -14.34 0.17 23.73
C PRO A 20 -13.72 -0.92 22.85
N GLU A 21 -14.46 -1.34 21.81
CA GLU A 21 -13.98 -2.34 20.85
C GLU A 21 -13.66 -1.68 19.50
N TYR A 22 -12.52 -2.07 18.92
CA TYR A 22 -12.05 -1.62 17.61
C TYR A 22 -12.01 -2.80 16.66
N VAL A 23 -12.90 -2.80 15.66
CA VAL A 23 -13.01 -3.89 14.70
C VAL A 23 -12.48 -3.45 13.35
N LEU A 24 -11.50 -4.17 12.79
CA LEU A 24 -10.93 -3.86 11.47
C LEU A 24 -11.98 -4.01 10.37
N LEU A 25 -12.01 -3.05 9.45
CA LEU A 25 -12.79 -3.15 8.23
C LEU A 25 -11.99 -3.92 7.18
N GLU A 26 -12.51 -5.05 6.71
CA GLU A 26 -11.85 -5.86 5.68
C GLU A 26 -11.78 -5.17 4.31
N ASN A 27 -12.82 -4.39 3.96
CA ASN A 27 -12.90 -3.69 2.68
C ASN A 27 -13.62 -2.33 2.80
N PRO A 28 -12.93 -1.27 3.24
CA PRO A 28 -13.55 0.00 3.61
C PRO A 28 -13.81 0.96 2.44
N GLY A 29 -14.31 0.46 1.31
CA GLY A 29 -14.85 1.30 0.24
C GLY A 29 -13.82 2.23 -0.44
N ARG A 30 -14.30 3.13 -1.30
CA ARG A 30 -13.44 4.03 -2.09
C ARG A 30 -12.92 5.22 -1.27
N GLU A 31 -13.64 5.58 -0.21
CA GLU A 31 -13.34 6.71 0.65
C GLU A 31 -11.99 6.57 1.36
N THR A 32 -11.57 5.33 1.65
CA THR A 32 -10.33 4.97 2.33
C THR A 32 -9.13 4.73 1.39
N TRP A 33 -9.33 4.77 0.07
CA TRP A 33 -8.24 4.58 -0.89
C TRP A 33 -7.37 5.84 -0.98
N ARG A 34 -6.53 6.04 0.05
CA ARG A 34 -5.59 7.17 0.19
C ARG A 34 -4.23 6.63 0.65
N ARG A 35 -3.22 7.50 0.71
CA ARG A 35 -1.94 7.13 1.32
C ARG A 35 -2.16 6.72 2.78
N ALA A 36 -1.46 5.68 3.23
CA ALA A 36 -1.50 5.21 4.62
C ALA A 36 -1.11 6.29 5.64
N VAL A 37 -0.39 7.34 5.23
CA VAL A 37 -0.06 8.51 6.07
C VAL A 37 -1.32 9.23 6.59
N TYR A 38 -2.46 9.14 5.88
CA TYR A 38 -3.73 9.72 6.33
C TYR A 38 -4.59 8.74 7.15
N MET A 39 -4.10 7.54 7.42
CA MET A 39 -4.80 6.55 8.21
C MET A 39 -4.82 6.99 9.68
N TYR A 40 -5.99 6.94 10.30
CA TYR A 40 -6.11 7.14 11.74
C TYR A 40 -5.60 5.90 12.46
N ASN A 41 -4.58 6.07 13.30
CA ASN A 41 -4.02 5.03 14.15
C ASN A 41 -4.56 5.16 15.56
N ILE A 42 -4.75 4.03 16.23
CA ILE A 42 -5.05 3.96 17.66
C ILE A 42 -3.84 3.29 18.32
N HIS A 43 -3.42 3.80 19.47
CA HIS A 43 -2.25 3.28 20.18
C HIS A 43 -2.37 1.79 20.56
N THR A 44 -3.58 1.29 20.78
CA THR A 44 -3.83 -0.09 21.22
C THR A 44 -4.25 -1.04 20.10
N PHE A 45 -4.44 -0.53 18.88
CA PHE A 45 -4.99 -1.31 17.78
C PHE A 45 -4.24 -1.05 16.48
N ASP A 46 -3.64 -2.11 15.96
CA ASP A 46 -2.86 -2.10 14.73
C ASP A 46 -3.55 -2.88 13.61
N SER A 47 -3.41 -2.36 12.38
CA SER A 47 -3.74 -3.15 11.19
C SER A 47 -2.71 -4.27 10.99
N PRO A 48 -3.12 -5.54 10.85
CA PRO A 48 -2.20 -6.67 10.64
C PRO A 48 -1.33 -6.50 9.40
N LEU A 49 -1.90 -5.91 8.33
CA LEU A 49 -1.14 -5.62 7.11
C LEU A 49 -0.05 -4.58 7.37
N MET A 50 -0.36 -3.50 8.08
CA MET A 50 0.61 -2.45 8.37
C MET A 50 1.72 -2.94 9.30
N ARG A 51 1.37 -3.79 10.27
CA ARG A 51 2.32 -4.45 11.16
C ARG A 51 3.31 -5.34 10.39
N ALA A 52 2.85 -6.11 9.41
CA ALA A 52 3.72 -6.93 8.56
C ALA A 52 4.74 -6.10 7.76
N PHE A 53 4.42 -4.83 7.47
CA PHE A 53 5.29 -3.88 6.78
C PHE A 53 6.09 -2.98 7.73
N ASP A 54 6.30 -3.40 8.99
CA ASP A 54 7.09 -2.65 9.97
C ASP A 54 6.61 -1.19 10.10
N CYS A 55 5.29 -1.00 10.14
CA CYS A 55 4.72 0.30 10.48
C CYS A 55 5.17 0.70 11.89
N ALA A 56 5.52 1.97 12.05
CA ALA A 56 5.85 2.51 13.36
C ALA A 56 4.65 2.37 14.29
N ASP A 57 4.91 1.92 15.51
CA ASP A 57 3.93 1.93 16.60
C ASP A 57 3.60 3.38 16.97
N ALA A 58 2.32 3.68 17.21
CA ALA A 58 1.87 5.04 17.43
C ALA A 58 2.34 5.65 18.76
N THR A 59 2.84 4.85 19.70
CA THR A 59 3.31 5.29 21.02
C THR A 59 4.77 5.75 21.04
N ILE A 60 5.56 5.37 20.03
CA ILE A 60 6.99 5.65 19.98
C ILE A 60 7.38 6.47 18.75
N GLN A 61 8.40 7.30 18.90
CA GLN A 61 8.96 8.07 17.79
C GLN A 61 9.92 7.19 16.98
N VAL A 62 9.62 7.01 15.69
CA VAL A 62 10.48 6.26 14.76
C VAL A 62 10.97 7.21 13.66
N PRO A 63 12.19 7.79 13.79
CA PRO A 63 12.66 8.84 12.88
C PRO A 63 13.01 8.31 11.49
N THR A 64 13.32 7.02 11.34
CA THR A 64 13.65 6.42 10.06
C THR A 64 13.13 4.98 10.02
N ARG A 65 12.42 4.64 8.95
CA ARG A 65 11.98 3.26 8.69
C ARG A 65 13.13 2.47 8.08
N VAL A 66 13.46 1.32 8.67
CA VAL A 66 14.41 0.38 8.09
C VAL A 66 13.77 -0.30 6.89
N PRO A 67 14.40 -0.29 5.70
CA PRO A 67 13.89 -1.02 4.56
C PRO A 67 14.05 -2.52 4.81
N SER A 68 12.92 -3.23 4.84
CA SER A 68 12.84 -4.67 5.00
C SER A 68 12.18 -5.28 3.76
N VAL A 69 12.63 -6.47 3.38
CA VAL A 69 11.99 -7.32 2.37
C VAL A 69 11.95 -8.72 2.95
N THR A 70 10.82 -9.09 3.54
CA THR A 70 10.66 -10.39 4.21
C THR A 70 9.67 -11.27 3.46
N ALA A 71 9.83 -12.59 3.60
CA ALA A 71 8.86 -13.55 3.04
C ALA A 71 7.45 -13.33 3.63
N LEU A 72 7.36 -12.90 4.89
CA LEU A 72 6.10 -12.56 5.54
C LEU A 72 5.40 -11.40 4.83
N GLN A 73 6.11 -10.34 4.44
CA GLN A 73 5.52 -9.23 3.68
C GLN A 73 4.92 -9.69 2.35
N ALA A 74 5.63 -10.56 1.62
CA ALA A 74 5.11 -11.14 0.38
C ALA A 74 3.86 -11.99 0.64
N LEU A 75 3.90 -12.85 1.66
CA LEU A 75 2.77 -13.68 2.05
C LEU A 75 1.56 -12.85 2.48
N SER A 76 1.77 -11.77 3.24
CA SER A 76 0.71 -10.85 3.66
C SER A 76 0.05 -10.18 2.47
N LEU A 77 0.80 -9.81 1.43
CA LEU A 77 0.21 -9.28 0.18
C LEU A 77 -0.61 -10.35 -0.55
N MET A 78 -0.14 -11.60 -0.58
CA MET A 78 -0.83 -12.71 -1.25
C MET A 78 -2.06 -13.23 -0.50
N ASN A 79 -2.22 -12.92 0.79
CA ASN A 79 -3.32 -13.40 1.61
C ASN A 79 -4.25 -12.29 2.12
N ASN A 80 -4.16 -11.08 1.55
CA ASN A 80 -4.96 -9.96 1.99
C ASN A 80 -6.05 -9.59 0.97
N ARG A 81 -7.32 -9.62 1.41
CA ARG A 81 -8.50 -9.35 0.59
C ARG A 81 -8.47 -7.96 -0.06
N PHE A 82 -8.04 -6.93 0.67
CA PHE A 82 -7.92 -5.57 0.13
C PHE A 82 -6.92 -5.51 -1.03
N VAL A 83 -5.78 -6.20 -0.92
CA VAL A 83 -4.76 -6.25 -1.99
C VAL A 83 -5.33 -6.91 -3.24
N PHE A 84 -6.05 -8.02 -3.11
CA PHE A 84 -6.71 -8.68 -4.24
C PHE A 84 -7.74 -7.78 -4.94
N GLU A 85 -8.57 -7.06 -4.19
CA GLU A 85 -9.54 -6.13 -4.77
C GLU A 85 -8.87 -4.96 -5.50
N GLN A 86 -7.81 -4.38 -4.94
CA GLN A 86 -7.03 -3.36 -5.64
C GLN A 86 -6.35 -3.90 -6.90
N ALA A 87 -5.84 -5.12 -6.88
CA ALA A 87 -5.24 -5.77 -8.05
C ALA A 87 -6.28 -5.97 -9.18
N ARG A 88 -7.51 -6.41 -8.85
CA ARG A 88 -8.62 -6.53 -9.81
C ARG A 88 -9.00 -5.20 -10.43
N LEU A 89 -9.14 -4.15 -9.61
CA LEU A 89 -9.46 -2.80 -10.09
C LEU A 89 -8.35 -2.23 -10.97
N PHE A 90 -7.10 -2.48 -10.59
CA PHE A 90 -5.94 -2.09 -11.38
C PHE A 90 -5.94 -2.82 -12.74
N ALA A 91 -6.13 -4.14 -12.77
CA ALA A 91 -6.22 -4.91 -14.01
C ALA A 91 -7.33 -4.39 -14.94
N ARG A 92 -8.53 -4.12 -14.40
CA ARG A 92 -9.63 -3.52 -15.16
C ARG A 92 -9.24 -2.17 -15.76
N ARG A 93 -8.61 -1.30 -14.97
CA ARG A 93 -8.13 0.01 -15.44
C ARG A 93 -7.10 -0.14 -16.55
N VAL A 94 -6.16 -1.08 -16.40
CA VAL A 94 -5.15 -1.36 -17.43
C VAL A 94 -5.82 -1.79 -18.73
N THR A 95 -6.74 -2.76 -18.68
CA THR A 95 -7.48 -3.23 -19.86
C THR A 95 -8.21 -2.10 -20.58
N ILE A 96 -8.87 -1.20 -19.85
CA ILE A 96 -9.55 -0.03 -20.42
C ILE A 96 -8.53 0.95 -21.02
N SER A 97 -7.45 1.26 -20.30
CA SER A 97 -6.47 2.26 -20.73
C SER A 97 -5.59 1.85 -21.92
N VAL A 98 -5.42 0.55 -22.16
CA VAL A 98 -4.52 -0.01 -23.18
C VAL A 98 -5.22 -0.21 -24.54
N GLY A 99 -6.45 0.30 -24.74
CA GLY A 99 -7.24 0.20 -25.98
C GLY A 99 -6.41 0.01 -27.26
N HIS A 100 -6.44 -1.20 -27.83
CA HIS A 100 -5.86 -1.73 -29.07
C HIS A 100 -4.40 -1.38 -29.48
N ARG A 101 -3.68 -0.46 -28.82
CA ARG A 101 -2.31 -0.06 -29.19
C ARG A 101 -1.27 -0.67 -28.24
N ARG A 102 -0.69 -1.77 -28.73
CA ARG A 102 0.61 -2.36 -28.35
C ARG A 102 0.71 -2.82 -26.88
N LYS A 103 0.40 -4.10 -26.68
CA LYS A 103 0.47 -4.87 -25.42
C LYS A 103 1.83 -4.83 -24.67
N THR A 104 2.89 -4.24 -25.21
CA THR A 104 4.26 -4.39 -24.68
C THR A 104 4.92 -3.12 -24.11
N ARG A 105 4.35 -1.92 -24.27
CA ARG A 105 5.03 -0.67 -23.85
C ARG A 105 4.68 -0.19 -22.44
N TRP A 106 3.51 -0.55 -21.92
CA TRP A 106 2.97 0.03 -20.66
C TRP A 106 3.43 -0.67 -19.37
N LEU A 107 3.76 -1.97 -19.43
CA LEU A 107 4.26 -2.71 -18.26
C LEU A 107 5.54 -2.11 -17.68
N LYS A 108 6.42 -1.55 -18.53
CA LYS A 108 7.66 -0.88 -18.08
C LYS A 108 7.43 0.40 -17.27
N ARG A 109 6.25 1.02 -17.36
CA ARG A 109 5.98 2.33 -16.73
C ARG A 109 5.27 2.22 -15.38
N ILE A 110 4.68 1.07 -15.05
CA ILE A 110 4.01 0.83 -13.77
C ILE A 110 4.84 -0.08 -12.85
N ALA A 111 5.64 -0.99 -13.42
CA ALA A 111 6.51 -1.89 -12.65
C ALA A 111 7.80 -1.24 -12.11
N LEU A 112 8.11 -0.01 -12.53
CA LEU A 112 9.16 0.76 -11.89
C LEU A 112 8.52 1.58 -10.76
N PRO A 113 8.71 1.22 -9.48
CA PRO A 113 8.48 2.21 -8.44
C PRO A 113 9.33 3.43 -8.81
N SER A 114 8.80 4.64 -8.62
CA SER A 114 9.53 5.90 -8.72
C SER A 114 10.59 5.97 -7.63
N CYS A 115 11.51 5.01 -7.60
CA CYS A 115 12.56 4.91 -6.62
C CYS A 115 13.67 5.84 -7.09
N GLU A 116 13.62 7.07 -6.60
CA GLU A 116 14.68 8.05 -6.74
C GLU A 116 15.84 7.79 -5.76
N SER A 117 15.97 6.57 -5.24
CA SER A 117 17.09 6.22 -4.38
C SER A 117 18.40 6.13 -5.19
N PRO A 118 19.56 6.53 -4.63
CA PRO A 118 20.85 6.48 -5.30
C PRO A 118 21.22 5.07 -5.82
N GLN A 119 20.71 4.03 -5.15
CA GLN A 119 20.97 2.62 -5.48
C GLN A 119 20.26 2.18 -6.78
N CYS A 120 19.04 2.67 -7.06
CA CYS A 120 18.32 2.37 -8.31
C CYS A 120 18.99 2.97 -9.56
N ARG A 121 19.73 4.09 -9.42
CA ARG A 121 20.47 4.69 -10.56
C ARG A 121 21.63 3.80 -11.04
N ARG A 122 22.25 3.03 -10.15
CA ARG A 122 23.42 2.17 -10.47
C ARG A 122 23.02 0.97 -11.35
N VAL A 123 21.88 0.34 -11.07
CA VAL A 123 21.36 -0.81 -11.85
C VAL A 123 20.91 -0.39 -13.25
N ARG A 124 20.42 0.86 -13.43
CA ARG A 124 20.09 1.43 -14.74
C ARG A 124 21.31 1.62 -15.65
N ARG A 125 22.47 1.98 -15.10
CA ARG A 125 23.71 2.16 -15.89
C ARG A 125 24.33 0.85 -16.37
N LEU A 126 24.14 -0.24 -15.61
CA LEU A 126 24.73 -1.54 -15.95
C LEU A 126 23.98 -2.30 -17.06
N ARG A 127 22.71 -1.95 -17.34
CA ARG A 127 21.89 -2.58 -18.41
C ARG A 127 21.86 -1.83 -19.74
N LEU A 128 22.56 -0.70 -19.86
CA LEU A 128 22.60 0.13 -21.07
C LEU A 128 23.98 0.13 -21.74
N ARG A 129 24.88 -0.79 -21.38
CA ARG A 129 26.05 -1.07 -22.21
C ARG A 129 25.64 -2.09 -23.28
N PRO A 130 25.96 -1.83 -24.56
CA PRO A 130 25.61 -2.72 -25.66
C PRO A 130 26.22 -4.11 -25.50
#